data_AF-A0A4Y8KYV6-F1
#
_entry.id   AF-A0A4Y8KYV6-F1
#
_cell.length_a   1.000
_cell.length_b   1.000
_cell.length_c   1.000
_cell.angle_alpha   90.00
_cell.angle_beta   90.00
_cell.angle_gamma   90.00
#
_symmetry.space_group_name_H-M   'P 1'
#
loop_
_entity.id
_entity.type
_entity.pdbx_description
1 polymer ?
#
loop_
_entity_poly.entity_id
_entity_poly.type
_entity_poly.pdbx_seq_one_letter_code
_entity_poly.pdbx_strand_id
1 'polypeptide(L)' 'MKVFVIIFNKPLKVEVYSSLAAVFEAHGSNELGVSRSTLDKWNFDFKYVNSKVVVSKNYTQTAGDIRRKKSK' A
#
# COMPACT_ATOMS: atom_id res chain seq x y z
N MET A 1 -0.31 0.05 -13.29
CA MET A 1 -1.35 0.68 -12.44
C MET A 1 -0.75 0.89 -11.05
N LYS A 2 -1.00 2.03 -10.40
CA LYS A 2 -0.53 2.26 -9.02
C LYS A 2 -1.43 1.49 -8.05
N VAL A 3 -0.84 0.80 -7.09
CA VAL A 3 -1.55 0.07 -6.04
C VAL A 3 -0.91 0.36 -4.69
N PHE A 4 -1.70 0.29 -3.63
CA PHE A 4 -1.28 0.42 -2.25
C PHE A 4 -1.35 -0.94 -1.59
N VAL A 5 -0.22 -1.40 -1.05
CA VAL A 5 -0.12 -2.64 -0.30
C VAL A 5 -0.11 -2.28 1.18
N ILE A 6 -1.05 -2.83 1.93
CA ILE A 6 -1.17 -2.68 3.37
C ILE A 6 -0.84 -4.02 4.02
N ILE A 7 0.03 -3.97 5.02
CA ILE A 7 0.39 -5.13 5.83
C ILE A 7 -0.02 -4.78 7.26
N PHE A 8 -1.06 -5.43 7.77
CA PHE A 8 -1.44 -5.35 9.17
C PHE A 8 -0.52 -6.21 10.00
N ASN A 9 -0.04 -5.70 11.13
CA ASN A 9 0.89 -6.41 12.00
C ASN A 9 0.18 -7.47 12.86
N LYS A 10 -1.08 -7.23 13.28
CA LYS A 10 -1.87 -8.12 14.15
C LYS A 10 -3.38 -8.02 13.87
N PRO A 11 -4.04 -9.09 13.39
CA PRO A 11 -3.42 -10.29 12.81
C PRO A 11 -2.57 -9.94 11.59
N LEU A 12 -1.57 -10.78 11.26
CA LEU A 12 -0.77 -10.57 10.06
C LEU A 12 -1.66 -10.74 8.83
N LYS A 13 -1.97 -9.64 8.15
CA LYS A 13 -2.85 -9.62 6.98
C LYS A 13 -2.27 -8.71 5.92
N VAL A 14 -2.28 -9.15 4.66
CA VAL A 14 -1.81 -8.35 3.52
C VAL A 14 -2.99 -8.07 2.61
N GLU A 15 -3.22 -6.81 2.32
CA GLU A 15 -4.31 -6.36 1.45
C GLU A 15 -3.80 -5.34 0.43
N VAL A 16 -4.44 -5.33 -0.73
CA VAL A 16 -4.01 -4.51 -1.87
C VAL A 16 -5.20 -3.71 -2.38
N TYR A 17 -4.99 -2.41 -2.49
CA TYR A 17 -6.01 -1.46 -2.92
C TYR A 17 -5.52 -0.63 -4.10
N SER A 18 -6.45 -0.18 -4.93
CA SER A 18 -6.16 0.70 -6.08
C SER A 18 -5.85 2.14 -5.67
N SER A 19 -6.32 2.58 -4.49
CA SER A 19 -6.15 3.95 -4.00
C SER A 19 -6.17 4.02 -2.48
N LEU A 20 -5.63 5.10 -1.89
CA LEU A 20 -5.78 5.38 -0.47
C LEU A 20 -7.24 5.64 -0.07
N ALA A 21 -8.09 6.16 -0.96
CA ALA A 21 -9.51 6.32 -0.67
C ALA A 21 -10.17 4.97 -0.36
N ALA A 22 -9.95 3.96 -1.21
CA ALA A 22 -10.47 2.61 -1.02
C ALA A 22 -9.95 1.95 0.27
N VAL A 23 -8.69 2.25 0.64
CA VAL A 23 -8.11 1.84 1.93
C VAL A 23 -8.92 2.40 3.09
N PHE A 24 -9.21 3.70 3.07
CA PHE A 24 -9.92 4.38 4.17
C PHE A 24 -11.43 4.12 4.20
N GLU A 25 -12.00 3.70 3.07
CA GLU A 25 -13.39 3.21 3.01
C GLU A 25 -13.51 1.81 3.63
N ALA A 26 -12.51 0.94 3.38
CA ALA A 26 -12.48 -0.40 3.97
C ALA A 26 -12.05 -0.37 5.45
N HIS A 27 -11.10 0.49 5.80
CA HIS A 27 -10.50 0.59 7.12
C HIS A 27 -10.54 2.03 7.65
N GLY A 28 -11.19 2.23 8.79
CA GLY A 28 -11.17 3.54 9.43
C GLY A 28 -9.76 3.96 9.87
N SER A 29 -9.54 5.26 10.06
CA SER A 29 -8.28 5.81 10.58
C SER A 29 -7.83 5.19 11.90
N ASN A 30 -8.78 4.74 12.73
CA ASN A 30 -8.50 4.07 14.00
C ASN A 30 -7.85 2.69 13.81
N GLU A 31 -8.27 1.92 12.80
CA GLU A 31 -7.70 0.60 12.50
C GLU A 31 -6.29 0.73 11.93
N LEU A 32 -6.11 1.66 10.99
CA LEU A 32 -4.82 1.93 10.37
C LEU A 32 -3.85 2.65 11.31
N GLY A 33 -4.35 3.34 12.34
CA GLY A 33 -3.53 4.14 13.26
C GLY A 33 -2.89 5.36 12.59
N VAL A 34 -3.48 5.84 11.50
CA VAL A 34 -3.00 7.00 10.72
C VAL A 34 -4.18 7.65 10.01
N SER A 35 -4.14 8.97 9.85
CA SER A 35 -5.15 9.71 9.09
C SER A 35 -4.88 9.69 7.59
N ARG A 36 -5.95 9.80 6.78
CA ARG A 36 -5.84 9.93 5.33
C ARG A 36 -4.97 11.11 4.90
N SER A 37 -5.14 12.26 5.55
CA SER A 37 -4.34 13.46 5.26
C SER A 37 -2.84 13.27 5.49
N THR A 38 -2.45 12.43 6.44
CA THR A 38 -1.04 12.10 6.70
C THR A 38 -0.47 11.25 5.58
N LEU A 39 -1.21 10.21 5.16
CA LEU A 39 -0.78 9.34 4.06
C LEU A 39 -0.80 10.07 2.71
N ASP A 40 -1.76 10.95 2.45
CA ASP A 40 -1.83 11.72 1.20
C ASP A 40 -0.61 12.65 1.03
N LYS A 41 -0.03 13.14 2.13
CA LYS A 41 1.18 13.97 2.13
C LYS A 41 2.48 13.18 2.21
N TRP A 42 2.40 11.87 2.48
CA TRP A 42 3.58 11.04 2.70
C TRP A 42 4.33 10.77 1.39
N ASN A 43 5.66 10.81 1.44
CA ASN A 43 6.47 10.40 0.30
C ASN A 43 6.56 8.86 0.23
N PHE A 44 5.81 8.27 -0.71
CA PHE A 44 5.78 6.83 -0.94
C PHE A 44 6.93 6.27 -1.79
N ASP A 45 7.96 7.05 -2.08
CA ASP A 45 9.26 6.48 -2.44
C ASP A 45 9.79 5.56 -1.32
N PHE A 46 9.32 5.79 -0.09
CA PHE A 46 9.56 4.95 1.08
C PHE A 46 8.28 4.29 1.59
N LYS A 47 8.43 3.17 2.29
CA LYS A 47 7.31 2.53 2.99
C LYS A 47 6.95 3.36 4.22
N TYR A 48 5.65 3.62 4.40
CA TYR A 48 5.14 4.14 5.66
C TYR A 48 5.00 2.98 6.65
N VAL A 49 5.52 3.14 7.86
CA VAL A 49 5.47 2.12 8.90
C VAL A 49 4.95 2.77 10.18
N ASN A 50 3.92 2.16 10.78
CA ASN A 50 3.51 2.48 12.14
C ASN A 50 3.33 1.20 12.97
N SER A 51 2.81 1.33 14.18
CA SER A 51 2.63 0.20 15.11
C SER A 51 1.59 -0.83 14.63
N LYS A 52 0.61 -0.43 13.81
CA LYS A 52 -0.50 -1.28 13.37
C LYS A 52 -0.30 -1.81 11.95
N VAL A 53 0.24 -1.00 11.05
CA VAL A 53 0.31 -1.27 9.62
C VAL A 53 1.61 -0.80 8.98
N VAL A 54 1.96 -1.45 7.88
CA VAL A 54 2.92 -0.97 6.89
C VAL A 54 2.17 -0.66 5.61
N VAL A 55 2.35 0.53 5.07
CA VAL A 55 1.74 0.96 3.81
C VAL A 55 2.85 1.22 2.79
N SER A 56 2.73 0.60 1.62
CA SER A 56 3.68 0.82 0.52
C SER A 56 2.96 1.04 -0.79
N LYS A 57 3.51 1.91 -1.63
CA LYS A 57 3.00 2.14 -2.98
C LYS A 57 3.80 1.31 -3.96
N ASN A 58 3.11 0.45 -4.69
CA ASN A 58 3.68 -0.39 -5.72
C ASN A 58 3.05 -0.11 -7.07
N TYR A 59 3.74 -0.54 -8.11
CA TYR A 59 3.22 -0.56 -9.46
C TYR A 59 2.90 -2.00 -9.82
N THR A 60 1.70 -2.25 -10.33
CA THR A 60 1.39 -3.54 -10.93
C THR A 60 2.34 -3.79 -12.09
N GLN A 61 3.03 -4.91 -12.04
CA GLN A 61 3.85 -5.36 -13.16
C GLN A 61 2.94 -5.92 -14.23
N THR A 62 3.10 -5.45 -15.46
CA THR A 62 2.39 -6.05 -16.60
C THR A 62 3.11 -7.33 -17.04
N ALA A 63 2.42 -8.20 -17.78
CA ALA A 63 3.04 -9.38 -18.38
C ALA A 63 4.24 -9.02 -19.28
N GLY A 64 4.19 -7.86 -19.95
CA GLY A 64 5.31 -7.34 -20.75
C GLY A 64 6.54 -6.98 -19.90
N ASP A 65 6.33 -6.36 -18.74
CA ASP A 65 7.41 -6.00 -17.81
C ASP A 65 8.12 -7.25 -17.27
N ILE A 66 7.34 -8.28 -16.91
CA ILE A 66 7.87 -9.56 -16.41
C ILE A 66 8.73 -10.24 -17.48
N ARG A 67 8.28 -10.23 -18.74
CA ARG A 67 9.03 -10.82 -19.87
C ARG A 67 10.35 -10.09 -20.13
N ARG A 68 10.34 -8.74 -20.12
CA ARG A 68 11.57 -7.95 -20.27
C ARG A 68 12.58 -8.19 -19.15
N LYS A 69 12.11 -8.43 -17.92
CA LYS A 69 12.96 -8.75 -16.77
C LYS A 69 13.61 -10.14 -16.87
N LYS A 70 12.93 -11.13 -17.48
CA LYS A 70 13.48 -12.47 -17.71
C LYS A 70 14.49 -12.54 -18.86
N SER A 71 14.41 -11.60 -19.81
CA SER A 71 15.30 -11.54 -20.97
C SER A 71 16.66 -10.88 -20.69
N LYS A 72 16.88 -10.41 -19.46
CA LYS A 72 18.09 -9.69 -19.03
C LYS A 72 18.79 -10.50 -17.95
#